data_AF-A0A2S6VFR5-F1
#
_entry.id   AF-A0A2S6VFR5-F1
#
_cell.length_a   1.000
_cell.length_b   1.000
_cell.length_c   1.000
_cell.angle_alpha   90.00
_cell.angle_beta   90.00
_cell.angle_gamma   90.00
#
_symmetry.space_group_name_H-M   'P 1'
#
loop_
_entity.id
_entity.type
_entity.pdbx_description
1 polymer ?
#
loop_
_entity_poly.entity_id
_entity_poly.type
_entity_poly.pdbx_seq_one_letter_code
_entity_poly.pdbx_strand_id
1 'polypeptide(L)'
;MNLQKLKATVYEIAAVRTIKQLKTKYEVLKSLDMRRKASWKQALVIVQQHQQEFKHWLENPPDEYKELFAEIDQVAGDYDNELATFKQKQQAMTSIADDLETLAAEMQDEGDRLQDEVERARKIAQQADLN
;
A
#
# COMPACT_ATOMS: atom_id res chain seq x y z
N MET A 1 34.68 -32.40 8.49
CA MET A 1 34.41 -31.01 8.95
C MET A 1 34.86 -30.81 10.41
N ASN A 2 35.53 -29.70 10.71
CA ASN A 2 35.85 -29.31 12.10
C ASN A 2 34.58 -28.73 12.80
N LEU A 3 34.61 -28.60 14.12
CA LEU A 3 33.42 -28.20 14.89
C LEU A 3 32.99 -26.76 14.61
N GLN A 4 33.93 -25.83 14.43
CA GLN A 4 33.61 -24.43 14.14
C GLN A 4 32.92 -24.27 12.78
N LYS A 5 33.43 -24.92 11.74
CA LYS A 5 32.80 -24.93 10.41
C LYS A 5 31.40 -25.54 10.47
N LEU A 6 31.22 -26.62 11.25
CA LEU A 6 29.90 -27.23 11.46
C LEU A 6 28.90 -26.28 12.12
N LYS A 7 29.32 -25.55 13.15
CA LYS A 7 28.48 -24.52 13.77
C LYS A 7 28.10 -23.42 12.78
N ALA A 8 29.10 -22.89 12.05
CA ALA A 8 28.90 -21.83 11.08
C ALA A 8 27.91 -22.24 9.98
N THR A 9 28.08 -23.43 9.40
CA THR A 9 27.16 -23.94 8.37
C THR A 9 25.73 -24.14 8.90
N VAL A 10 25.57 -24.68 10.11
CA VAL A 10 24.23 -24.85 10.71
C VAL A 10 23.55 -23.49 10.92
N TYR A 11 24.30 -22.51 11.42
CA TYR A 11 23.80 -21.15 11.62
C TYR A 11 23.44 -20.44 10.33
N GLU A 12 24.27 -20.60 9.30
CA GLU A 12 24.04 -20.05 7.97
C GLU A 12 22.76 -20.61 7.35
N ILE A 13 22.61 -21.94 7.29
CA ILE A 13 21.40 -22.57 6.72
C ILE A 13 20.15 -22.21 7.53
N ALA A 14 20.25 -22.21 8.86
CA ALA A 14 19.13 -21.87 9.72
C ALA A 14 18.81 -20.37 9.74
N ALA A 15 19.66 -19.51 9.18
CA ALA A 15 19.60 -18.04 9.29
C ALA A 15 19.50 -17.56 10.75
N VAL A 16 20.32 -18.14 11.64
CA VAL A 16 20.36 -17.78 13.08
C VAL A 16 21.79 -17.51 13.52
N ARG A 17 21.97 -16.79 14.62
CA ARG A 17 23.31 -16.44 15.14
C ARG A 17 23.67 -17.14 16.44
N THR A 18 22.68 -17.76 17.11
CA THR A 18 22.86 -18.34 18.45
C THR A 18 22.19 -19.71 18.57
N ILE A 19 22.69 -20.53 19.51
CA ILE A 19 22.08 -21.82 19.87
C ILE A 19 20.64 -21.63 20.37
N LYS A 20 20.37 -20.55 21.11
CA LYS A 20 19.03 -20.24 21.62
C LYS A 20 18.04 -20.03 20.48
N GLN A 21 18.40 -19.20 19.49
CA GLN A 21 17.59 -18.99 18.29
C GLN A 21 17.40 -20.29 17.51
N LEU A 22 18.48 -21.06 17.33
CA LEU A 22 18.43 -22.34 16.63
C LEU A 22 17.43 -23.32 17.28
N LYS A 23 17.49 -23.47 18.61
CA LYS A 23 16.59 -24.34 19.38
C LYS A 23 15.15 -23.81 19.49
N THR A 24 14.96 -22.50 19.31
CA THR A 24 13.63 -21.89 19.28
C THR A 24 12.98 -22.13 17.92
N LYS A 25 13.76 -22.05 16.84
CA LYS A 25 13.29 -22.28 15.46
C LYS A 25 13.00 -23.76 15.19
N TYR A 26 13.81 -24.66 15.74
CA TYR A 26 13.66 -26.10 15.57
C TYR A 26 13.51 -26.78 16.92
N GLU A 27 12.26 -27.05 17.31
CA GLU A 27 11.90 -27.63 18.61
C GLU A 27 12.63 -28.95 18.90
N VAL A 28 12.80 -29.79 17.86
CA VAL A 28 13.49 -31.09 17.93
C VAL A 28 14.95 -30.94 18.39
N LEU A 29 15.58 -29.77 18.20
CA LEU A 29 16.94 -29.51 18.64
C LEU A 29 17.05 -29.20 20.14
N LYS A 30 15.93 -28.96 20.85
CA LYS A 30 15.97 -28.60 22.27
C LYS A 30 16.61 -29.68 23.14
N SER A 31 16.37 -30.94 22.83
CA SER A 31 16.93 -32.11 23.54
C SER A 31 18.43 -32.32 23.28
N LEU A 32 19.00 -31.71 22.25
CA LEU A 32 20.39 -31.94 21.86
C LEU A 32 21.40 -31.18 22.74
N ASP A 33 22.46 -31.85 23.14
CA ASP A 33 23.61 -31.23 23.81
C ASP A 33 24.58 -30.61 22.80
N MET A 34 24.40 -29.31 22.56
CA MET A 34 25.18 -28.52 21.59
C MET A 34 26.63 -28.25 22.04
N ARG A 35 27.12 -28.89 23.11
CA ARG A 35 28.56 -28.97 23.40
C ARG A 35 29.23 -30.08 22.58
N ARG A 36 28.46 -31.08 22.13
CA ARG A 36 28.97 -32.29 21.46
C ARG A 36 28.94 -32.15 19.93
N LYS A 37 30.03 -32.55 19.26
CA LYS A 37 30.11 -32.55 17.79
C LYS A 37 29.04 -33.43 17.13
N ALA A 38 28.65 -34.54 17.76
CA ALA A 38 27.61 -35.42 17.25
C ALA A 38 26.26 -34.70 17.15
N SER A 39 25.89 -33.93 18.17
CA SER A 39 24.66 -33.14 18.21
C SER A 39 24.64 -32.06 17.13
N TRP A 40 25.78 -31.44 16.83
CA TRP A 40 25.89 -30.49 15.71
C TRP A 40 25.72 -31.16 14.33
N LYS A 41 26.14 -32.43 14.17
CA LYS A 41 25.90 -33.17 12.93
C LYS A 41 24.42 -33.49 12.76
N GLN A 42 23.75 -33.89 13.84
CA GLN A 42 22.31 -34.12 13.84
C GLN A 42 21.54 -32.83 13.53
N ALA A 43 21.93 -31.71 14.16
CA ALA A 43 21.33 -30.41 13.87
C ALA A 43 21.49 -30.01 12.41
N LEU A 44 22.64 -30.28 11.78
CA LEU A 44 22.83 -30.02 10.35
C LEU A 44 21.84 -30.78 9.48
N VAL A 45 21.64 -32.08 9.75
CA VAL A 45 20.68 -32.91 8.99
C VAL A 45 19.26 -32.38 9.14
N ILE A 46 18.83 -32.09 10.39
CA ILE A 46 17.49 -31.57 10.68
C ILE A 46 17.25 -30.24 9.96
N VAL A 47 18.22 -29.33 10.03
CA VAL A 47 18.11 -28.01 9.40
C VAL A 47 18.09 -28.12 7.87
N GLN A 48 18.89 -29.02 7.29
CA GLN A 48 18.88 -29.27 5.83
C GLN A 48 17.56 -29.86 5.36
N GLN A 49 17.00 -30.81 6.12
CA GLN A 49 15.71 -31.41 5.81
C GLN A 49 14.59 -30.36 5.82
N HIS A 50 14.51 -29.55 6.87
CA HIS A 50 13.52 -28.46 6.92
C HIS A 50 13.69 -27.45 5.78
N GLN A 51 14.92 -27.17 5.34
CA GLN A 51 15.14 -26.27 4.20
C GLN A 51 14.61 -26.89 2.90
N GLN A 52 14.74 -28.20 2.73
CA GLN A 52 14.18 -28.91 1.57
C GLN A 52 12.65 -28.94 1.61
N GLU A 53 12.06 -29.24 2.78
CA GLU A 53 10.62 -29.19 2.99
C GLU A 53 10.05 -27.79 2.70
N PHE A 54 10.73 -26.75 3.17
CA PHE A 54 10.33 -25.36 2.90
C PHE A 54 10.43 -25.00 1.41
N LYS A 55 11.48 -25.44 0.71
CA LYS A 55 11.58 -25.24 -0.74
C LYS A 55 10.46 -25.95 -1.49
N HIS A 56 10.15 -27.19 -1.09
CA HIS A 56 9.05 -27.94 -1.68
C HIS A 56 7.69 -27.27 -1.45
N TRP A 57 7.48 -26.73 -0.24
CA TRP A 57 6.31 -25.93 0.11
C TRP A 57 6.22 -24.64 -0.71
N LEU A 58 7.34 -23.95 -0.98
CA LEU A 58 7.35 -22.76 -1.84
C LEU A 58 7.02 -23.07 -3.30
N GLU A 59 7.48 -24.22 -3.81
CA GLU A 59 7.17 -24.67 -5.16
C GLU A 59 5.72 -25.14 -5.30
N ASN A 60 5.16 -25.71 -4.22
CA ASN A 60 3.82 -26.26 -4.18
C ASN A 60 3.12 -25.83 -2.88
N PRO A 61 2.74 -24.55 -2.74
CA PRO A 61 2.05 -24.10 -1.55
C PRO A 61 0.68 -24.78 -1.45
N PRO A 62 0.20 -25.09 -0.24
CA PRO A 62 -1.15 -25.56 -0.02
C PRO A 62 -2.16 -24.61 -0.66
N ASP A 63 -3.26 -25.16 -1.18
CA ASP A 63 -4.22 -24.38 -1.98
C ASP A 63 -4.84 -23.23 -1.19
N GLU A 64 -5.04 -23.40 0.12
CA GLU A 64 -5.49 -22.35 1.05
C GLU A 64 -4.63 -21.07 0.95
N TYR A 65 -3.32 -21.19 0.81
CA TYR A 65 -2.43 -20.04 0.67
C TYR A 65 -2.50 -19.42 -0.73
N LYS A 66 -2.68 -20.25 -1.78
CA LYS A 66 -2.85 -19.73 -3.14
C LYS A 66 -4.14 -18.91 -3.26
N GLU A 67 -5.22 -19.40 -2.67
CA GLU A 67 -6.51 -18.70 -2.63
C GLU A 67 -6.39 -17.36 -1.88
N LEU A 68 -5.75 -17.36 -0.70
CA LEU A 68 -5.50 -16.13 0.06
C LEU A 68 -4.69 -15.10 -0.74
N PHE A 69 -3.62 -15.51 -1.43
CA PHE A 69 -2.85 -14.59 -2.26
C PHE A 69 -3.63 -14.08 -3.46
N ALA A 70 -4.41 -14.93 -4.11
CA ALA A 70 -5.29 -14.53 -5.21
C ALA A 70 -6.36 -13.52 -4.76
N GLU A 71 -6.94 -13.71 -3.57
CA GLU A 71 -7.89 -12.77 -2.97
C GLU A 71 -7.22 -11.42 -2.66
N ILE A 72 -5.99 -11.45 -2.11
CA ILE A 72 -5.21 -10.22 -1.86
C ILE A 72 -4.96 -9.47 -3.16
N ASP A 73 -4.51 -10.17 -4.20
CA ASP A 73 -4.24 -9.57 -5.50
C ASP A 73 -5.51 -8.97 -6.12
N GLN A 74 -6.65 -9.66 -5.99
CA GLN A 74 -7.93 -9.18 -6.47
C GLN A 74 -8.37 -7.92 -5.72
N VAL A 75 -8.37 -7.93 -4.38
CA VAL A 75 -8.78 -6.78 -3.57
C VAL A 75 -7.87 -5.58 -3.80
N ALA A 76 -6.57 -5.80 -3.97
CA ALA A 76 -5.62 -4.74 -4.32
C ALA A 76 -5.94 -4.13 -5.69
N GLY A 77 -6.23 -4.96 -6.69
CA GLY A 77 -6.64 -4.50 -8.02
C GLY A 77 -7.96 -3.72 -8.01
N ASP A 78 -8.95 -4.18 -7.26
CA ASP A 78 -10.24 -3.51 -7.11
C ASP A 78 -10.06 -2.13 -6.43
N TYR A 79 -9.24 -2.06 -5.39
CA TYR A 79 -8.91 -0.80 -4.71
C TYR A 79 -8.22 0.22 -5.65
N ASP A 80 -7.26 -0.23 -6.47
CA ASP A 80 -6.58 0.64 -7.42
C ASP A 80 -7.55 1.21 -8.47
N ASN A 81 -8.51 0.40 -8.93
CA ASN A 81 -9.56 0.83 -9.84
C ASN A 81 -10.51 1.87 -9.22
N GLU A 82 -10.92 1.65 -7.96
CA GLU A 82 -11.73 2.63 -7.22
C GLU A 82 -10.98 3.94 -7.00
N LEU A 83 -9.68 3.86 -6.67
CA LEU A 83 -8.84 5.04 -6.48
C LEU A 83 -8.69 5.84 -7.78
N ALA A 84 -8.53 5.17 -8.92
CA ALA A 84 -8.51 5.83 -10.23
C ALA A 84 -9.84 6.55 -10.52
N THR A 85 -10.97 5.89 -10.26
CA THR A 85 -12.31 6.47 -10.41
C THR A 85 -12.51 7.67 -9.51
N PHE A 86 -12.06 7.59 -8.25
CA PHE A 86 -12.13 8.70 -7.30
C PHE A 86 -11.34 9.92 -7.79
N LYS A 87 -10.11 9.72 -8.28
CA LYS A 87 -9.30 10.81 -8.84
C LYS A 87 -9.97 11.49 -10.04
N GLN A 88 -10.60 10.72 -10.92
CA GLN A 88 -11.34 11.27 -12.04
C GLN A 88 -12.52 12.13 -11.57
N LYS A 89 -13.29 11.64 -10.57
CA LYS A 89 -14.40 12.40 -9.97
C LYS A 89 -13.91 13.68 -9.29
N GLN A 90 -12.77 13.62 -8.60
CA GLN A 90 -12.16 14.80 -7.98
C GLN A 90 -11.81 15.86 -9.02
N GLN A 91 -11.18 15.47 -10.14
CA GLN A 91 -10.85 16.39 -11.23
C GLN A 91 -12.10 17.03 -11.83
N ALA A 92 -13.15 16.24 -12.06
CA ALA A 92 -14.43 16.75 -12.55
C ALA A 92 -15.05 17.74 -11.56
N MET A 93 -14.99 17.46 -10.25
CA MET A 93 -15.50 18.35 -9.22
C MET A 93 -14.74 19.68 -9.17
N THR A 94 -13.42 19.66 -9.34
CA THR A 94 -12.62 20.89 -9.43
C THR A 94 -13.00 21.72 -10.65
N SER A 95 -13.14 21.10 -11.83
CA SER A 95 -13.59 21.81 -13.04
C SER A 95 -14.97 22.46 -12.85
N ILE A 96 -15.92 21.76 -12.21
CA ILE A 96 -17.24 22.32 -11.91
C ILE A 96 -17.13 23.51 -10.96
N ALA A 97 -16.24 23.46 -9.97
CA ALA A 97 -16.04 24.57 -9.06
C ALA A 97 -15.49 25.81 -9.79
N ASP A 98 -14.53 25.63 -10.71
CA ASP A 98 -13.97 26.70 -11.54
C ASP A 98 -15.02 27.31 -12.47
N ASP A 99 -15.88 26.48 -13.08
CA ASP A 99 -16.99 26.91 -13.93
C ASP A 99 -18.02 27.73 -13.12
N LEU A 100 -18.32 27.32 -11.88
CA LEU A 100 -19.25 28.04 -11.00
C LEU A 100 -18.68 29.38 -10.54
N GLU A 101 -17.38 29.46 -10.27
CA GLU A 101 -16.71 30.72 -9.93
C GLU A 101 -16.74 31.70 -11.11
N THR A 102 -16.50 31.19 -12.32
CA THR A 102 -16.60 31.98 -13.56
C THR A 102 -18.02 32.50 -13.76
N LEU A 103 -19.03 31.64 -13.63
CA LEU A 103 -20.43 32.03 -13.76
C LEU A 103 -20.84 33.08 -12.71
N ALA A 104 -20.37 32.94 -11.47
CA ALA A 104 -20.66 33.91 -10.41
C ALA A 104 -20.07 35.30 -10.74
N ALA A 105 -18.85 35.33 -11.28
CA ALA A 105 -18.22 36.58 -11.72
C ALA A 105 -18.99 37.22 -12.89
N GLU A 106 -19.39 36.44 -13.89
CA GLU A 106 -20.20 36.92 -15.02
C GLU A 106 -21.55 37.50 -14.56
N MET A 107 -22.21 36.84 -13.60
CA MET A 107 -23.47 37.33 -13.04
C MET A 107 -23.29 38.63 -12.26
N GLN A 108 -22.17 38.79 -11.55
CA GLN A 108 -21.86 40.02 -10.84
C GLN A 108 -21.63 41.17 -11.82
N ASP A 109 -20.81 40.96 -12.85
CA ASP A 109 -20.52 41.95 -13.89
C ASP A 109 -21.80 42.41 -14.61
N GLU A 110 -22.70 41.47 -14.94
CA GLU A 110 -23.97 41.79 -15.58
C GLU A 110 -24.92 42.56 -14.63
N GLY A 111 -24.93 42.22 -13.34
CA GLY A 111 -25.66 42.96 -12.32
C GLY A 111 -25.20 44.42 -12.22
N ASP A 112 -23.89 44.65 -12.20
CA ASP A 112 -23.30 45.99 -12.15
C ASP A 112 -23.65 46.80 -13.42
N ARG A 113 -23.60 46.17 -14.60
CA ARG A 113 -24.01 46.82 -15.87
C ARG A 113 -25.46 47.25 -15.87
N LEU A 114 -26.37 46.36 -15.43
CA LEU A 114 -27.79 46.67 -15.36
C LEU A 114 -28.07 47.82 -14.38
N GLN A 115 -27.35 47.87 -13.25
CA GLN A 115 -27.45 48.98 -12.31
C GLN A 115 -27.02 50.31 -12.97
N ASP A 116 -25.90 50.33 -13.69
CA ASP A 116 -25.41 51.50 -14.41
C ASP A 116 -26.39 51.97 -15.52
N GLU A 117 -27.03 51.03 -16.23
CA GLU A 117 -28.05 51.35 -17.23
C GLU A 117 -29.28 52.00 -16.61
N VAL A 118 -29.79 51.46 -15.50
CA VAL A 118 -30.92 52.04 -14.76
C VAL A 118 -30.60 53.44 -14.26
N GLU A 119 -29.41 53.66 -13.70
CA GLU A 119 -28.99 54.99 -13.24
C GLU A 119 -28.90 56.00 -14.38
N ARG A 120 -28.35 55.60 -15.54
CA ARG A 120 -28.30 56.46 -16.73
C ARG A 120 -29.70 56.80 -17.24
N ALA A 121 -30.59 55.81 -17.35
CA ALA A 121 -31.97 56.02 -17.78
C ALA A 121 -32.72 56.98 -16.85
N ARG A 122 -32.54 56.85 -15.53
CA ARG A 122 -33.12 57.78 -14.54
C ARG A 122 -32.63 59.22 -14.73
N LYS A 123 -31.32 59.42 -14.92
CA LYS A 123 -30.74 60.76 -15.15
C LYS A 123 -31.29 61.40 -16.43
N ILE A 124 -31.42 60.62 -17.50
CA ILE A 124 -32.00 61.09 -18.77
C ILE A 124 -33.46 61.51 -18.57
N ALA A 125 -34.27 60.69 -17.89
CA ALA A 125 -35.67 61.02 -17.62
C ALA A 125 -35.82 62.30 -16.80
N GLN A 126 -35.01 62.47 -15.75
CA GLN A 126 -34.99 63.70 -14.94
C GLN A 126 -34.61 64.93 -15.75
N GLN A 127 -33.67 64.82 -16.69
CA GLN A 127 -33.31 65.93 -17.58
C GLN A 127 -34.41 66.25 -18.60
N ALA A 128 -35.13 65.24 -19.09
CA ALA A 128 -36.27 65.45 -19.99
C ALA A 128 -37.45 66.16 -19.30
N ASP A 129 -37.73 65.85 -18.03
CA ASP A 129 -38.80 66.50 -17.25
C ASP A 129 -38.49 67.95 -16.87
N LEU A 130 -37.22 68.37 -16.94
CA LEU A 130 -36.75 69.73 -16.59
C LEU A 130 -36.69 70.68 -17.80
N ASN A 131 -36.90 70.19 -19.03
CA ASN A 131 -36.91 70.96 -20.28
C ASN A 131 -38.33 71.14 -20.82
#